data_AF-A0A5C5G485-F1
#
_entry.id   AF-A0A5C5G485-F1
#
_cell.length_a   1.000
_cell.length_b   1.000
_cell.length_c   1.000
_cell.angle_alpha   90.00
_cell.angle_beta   90.00
_cell.angle_gamma   90.00
#
_symmetry.space_group_name_H-M   'P 1'
#
loop_
_entity.id
_entity.type
_entity.pdbx_description
1 polymer ?
#
loop_
_entity_poly.entity_id
_entity_poly.type
_entity_poly.pdbx_seq_one_letter_code
_entity_poly.pdbx_strand_id
1 'polypeptide(L)'
;MPSCVVLRSFSTTRTPLAASAAARATLAKMVQPVPTERAAELRDNYDSIANQVKAAAEKRGAGPTVSSPSYSAADSNQVDGQGPHPQPRLVAVSKYKPAGDLLALHEHGVRHFGENYPQELEAKAKELPRDIAWHYIGTLQSNKCKMLASIPNLFAIETLTSVKAANQLHNTLSALSLPRETRLNVFLQVNTSGEEQKSGLPALSRSSSSSADGPLVDLAVHILQKCPTLRLKGLMTIGSLEASTSDAPNPDFERLKETREALVAALRAQTGGAEQDDALRKAVDEGEEEELELSMGMSSDFVEAIEQGSTNVRVGSSIFGARPAKW
;
A
#
# COMPACT_ATOMS: atom_id res chain seq x y z
N MET A 1 -42.83 -15.83 -57.45
CA MET A 1 -42.73 -17.24 -57.03
C MET A 1 -41.31 -17.49 -56.55
N PRO A 2 -41.10 -18.08 -55.36
CA PRO A 2 -39.82 -18.08 -54.68
C PRO A 2 -38.99 -19.33 -55.03
N SER A 3 -37.66 -19.19 -55.05
CA SER A 3 -36.76 -20.34 -54.92
C SER A 3 -35.92 -20.19 -53.67
N CYS A 4 -36.22 -21.12 -52.76
CA CYS A 4 -35.64 -21.41 -51.47
C CYS A 4 -34.11 -21.56 -51.53
N VAL A 5 -33.38 -20.82 -50.69
CA VAL A 5 -32.01 -21.17 -50.32
C VAL A 5 -32.02 -21.58 -48.85
N VAL A 6 -31.69 -22.85 -48.63
CA VAL A 6 -31.67 -23.53 -47.35
C VAL A 6 -30.49 -23.02 -46.51
N LEU A 7 -30.80 -22.43 -45.36
CA LEU A 7 -29.86 -22.17 -44.28
C LEU A 7 -29.44 -23.50 -43.64
N ARG A 8 -28.16 -23.89 -43.78
CA ARG A 8 -27.56 -24.91 -42.92
C ARG A 8 -26.94 -24.24 -41.69
N SER A 9 -27.59 -24.42 -40.56
CA SER A 9 -27.06 -24.11 -39.23
C SER A 9 -25.89 -25.05 -38.90
N PHE A 10 -24.69 -24.52 -38.76
CA PHE A 10 -23.62 -25.21 -38.04
C PHE A 10 -23.66 -24.76 -36.57
N SER A 11 -24.31 -25.58 -35.75
CA SER A 11 -24.14 -25.57 -34.30
C SER A 11 -22.78 -26.20 -33.98
N THR A 12 -21.80 -25.40 -33.63
CA THR A 12 -20.61 -25.85 -32.92
C THR A 12 -20.65 -25.27 -31.51
N THR A 13 -21.42 -25.92 -30.65
CA THR A 13 -21.22 -25.85 -29.20
C THR A 13 -19.85 -26.43 -28.88
N ARG A 14 -18.81 -25.58 -28.90
CA ARG A 14 -17.54 -25.89 -28.23
C ARG A 14 -17.70 -25.55 -26.76
N THR A 15 -18.06 -26.55 -25.99
CA THR A 15 -17.81 -26.61 -24.54
C THR A 15 -16.35 -26.23 -24.28
N PRO A 16 -16.04 -25.37 -23.28
CA PRO A 16 -14.65 -25.16 -22.89
C PRO A 16 -14.19 -26.42 -22.17
N LEU A 17 -13.46 -27.26 -22.89
CA LEU A 17 -12.75 -28.39 -22.31
C LEU A 17 -11.78 -27.83 -21.27
N ALA A 18 -11.92 -28.31 -20.04
CA ALA A 18 -11.06 -27.99 -18.90
C ALA A 18 -9.60 -27.93 -19.33
N ALA A 19 -9.03 -26.72 -19.34
CA ALA A 19 -7.60 -26.53 -19.39
C ALA A 19 -7.06 -27.13 -18.08
N SER A 20 -6.58 -28.37 -18.18
CA SER A 20 -5.96 -29.14 -17.12
C SER A 20 -4.97 -28.26 -16.35
N ALA A 21 -4.99 -28.37 -15.01
CA ALA A 21 -4.05 -27.77 -14.09
C ALA A 21 -2.56 -27.98 -14.47
N ALA A 22 -2.27 -28.93 -15.36
CA ALA A 22 -0.97 -29.19 -15.94
C ALA A 22 -0.43 -28.09 -16.90
N ALA A 23 -1.28 -27.19 -17.44
CA ALA A 23 -0.84 -26.12 -18.35
C ALA A 23 -0.27 -24.88 -17.64
N ARG A 24 -0.27 -24.84 -16.29
CA ARG A 24 0.32 -23.76 -15.47
C ARG A 24 1.73 -24.05 -14.97
N ALA A 25 2.32 -25.19 -15.35
CA ALA A 25 3.66 -25.58 -14.96
C ALA A 25 4.73 -25.01 -15.93
N THR A 26 4.82 -23.68 -16.02
CA THR A 26 5.94 -23.03 -16.72
C THR A 26 7.06 -22.77 -15.72
N LEU A 27 8.04 -23.67 -15.68
CA LEU A 27 9.40 -23.55 -15.11
C LEU A 27 9.63 -22.40 -14.10
N ALA A 28 8.84 -22.34 -13.01
CA ALA A 28 9.18 -21.54 -11.86
C ALA A 28 10.37 -22.25 -11.19
N LYS A 29 11.45 -21.54 -10.88
CA LYS A 29 12.35 -21.99 -9.82
C LYS A 29 11.44 -22.23 -8.62
N MET A 30 11.26 -23.48 -8.21
CA MET A 30 10.48 -23.79 -7.02
C MET A 30 11.19 -23.08 -5.87
N VAL A 31 10.53 -22.06 -5.31
CA VAL A 31 10.96 -21.42 -4.08
C VAL A 31 11.16 -22.54 -3.06
N GLN A 32 12.35 -22.61 -2.48
CA GLN A 32 12.67 -23.68 -1.54
C GLN A 32 11.75 -23.56 -0.33
N PRO A 33 10.96 -24.59 0.01
CA PRO A 33 10.13 -24.56 1.20
C PRO A 33 11.02 -24.49 2.44
N VAL A 34 10.54 -23.77 3.46
CA VAL A 34 11.22 -23.70 4.76
C VAL A 34 10.90 -24.94 5.60
N PRO A 35 11.74 -25.30 6.60
CA PRO A 35 11.42 -26.36 7.54
C PRO A 35 10.06 -26.15 8.22
N THR A 36 9.34 -27.23 8.51
CA THR A 36 7.98 -27.16 9.10
C THR A 36 7.94 -26.37 10.40
N GLU A 37 8.97 -26.50 11.24
CA GLU A 37 9.11 -25.74 12.49
C GLU A 37 9.23 -24.24 12.23
N ARG A 38 10.05 -23.82 11.25
CA ARG A 38 10.17 -22.43 10.84
C ARG A 38 8.86 -21.89 10.28
N ALA A 39 8.16 -22.69 9.46
CA ALA A 39 6.85 -22.30 8.95
C ALA A 39 5.83 -22.10 10.08
N ALA A 40 5.83 -22.97 11.10
CA ALA A 40 4.96 -22.85 12.26
C ALA A 40 5.29 -21.59 13.08
N GLU A 41 6.58 -21.36 13.39
CA GLU A 41 7.06 -20.16 14.09
C GLU A 41 6.59 -18.87 13.39
N LEU A 42 6.75 -18.79 12.06
CA LEU A 42 6.32 -17.63 11.29
C LEU A 42 4.82 -17.39 11.38
N ARG A 43 4.01 -18.45 11.30
CA ARG A 43 2.55 -18.37 11.43
C ARG A 43 2.14 -17.91 12.82
N ASP A 44 2.70 -18.51 13.86
CA ASP A 44 2.38 -18.17 15.26
C ASP A 44 2.76 -16.72 15.57
N ASN A 45 3.93 -16.27 15.10
CA ASN A 45 4.37 -14.89 15.23
C ASN A 45 3.42 -13.93 14.48
N TYR A 46 3.06 -14.26 13.24
CA TYR A 46 2.15 -13.43 12.45
C TYR A 46 0.78 -13.33 13.12
N ASP A 47 0.20 -14.45 13.54
CA ASP A 47 -1.12 -14.50 14.19
C ASP A 47 -1.12 -13.72 15.50
N SER A 48 -0.04 -13.78 16.28
CA SER A 48 0.14 -12.96 17.49
C SER A 48 0.08 -11.47 17.18
N ILE A 49 0.79 -11.01 16.14
CA ILE A 49 0.76 -9.60 15.72
C ILE A 49 -0.61 -9.22 15.14
N ALA A 50 -1.21 -10.07 14.31
CA ALA A 50 -2.53 -9.83 13.73
C ALA A 50 -3.61 -9.69 14.82
N ASN A 51 -3.55 -10.52 15.87
CA ASN A 51 -4.43 -10.42 17.02
C ASN A 51 -4.22 -9.11 17.81
N GLN A 52 -2.97 -8.66 17.98
CA GLN A 52 -2.68 -7.37 18.60
C GLN A 52 -3.20 -6.20 17.76
N VAL A 53 -3.04 -6.25 16.43
CA VAL A 53 -3.59 -5.24 15.50
C VAL A 53 -5.11 -5.18 15.63
N LYS A 54 -5.78 -6.33 15.66
CA LYS A 54 -7.23 -6.40 15.84
C LYS A 54 -7.67 -5.84 17.20
N ALA A 55 -7.00 -6.24 18.28
CA ALA A 55 -7.32 -5.74 19.62
C ALA A 55 -7.09 -4.22 19.74
N ALA A 56 -6.04 -3.67 19.13
CA ALA A 56 -5.79 -2.24 19.08
C ALA A 56 -6.87 -1.51 18.26
N ALA A 57 -7.30 -2.09 17.14
CA ALA A 57 -8.37 -1.55 16.32
C ALA A 57 -9.72 -1.54 17.04
N GLU A 58 -10.01 -2.55 17.87
CA GLU A 58 -11.21 -2.61 18.71
C GLU A 58 -11.17 -1.58 19.86
N LYS A 59 -9.98 -1.29 20.41
CA LYS A 59 -9.78 -0.27 21.45
C LYS A 59 -9.87 1.16 20.93
N ARG A 60 -9.53 1.38 19.65
CA ARG A 60 -9.74 2.65 18.96
C ARG A 60 -11.26 2.92 19.01
N GLY A 61 -11.68 3.76 19.97
CA GLY A 61 -13.08 4.01 20.27
C GLY A 61 -13.88 4.55 19.08
N ALA A 62 -15.17 4.83 19.28
CA ALA A 62 -16.04 5.48 18.30
C ALA A 62 -15.63 6.95 18.09
N GLY A 63 -14.53 7.17 17.35
CA GLY A 63 -14.23 8.45 16.72
C GLY A 63 -15.15 8.70 15.52
N PRO A 64 -15.00 9.83 14.79
CA PRO A 64 -15.78 10.08 13.59
C PRO A 64 -15.64 8.88 12.63
N THR A 65 -16.77 8.28 12.28
CA THR A 65 -16.87 7.09 11.45
C THR A 65 -16.14 7.29 10.12
N VAL A 66 -15.16 6.45 9.84
CA VAL A 66 -14.60 6.26 8.49
C VAL A 66 -15.29 5.02 7.94
N SER A 67 -16.05 5.20 6.86
CA SER A 67 -16.74 4.14 6.13
C SER A 67 -15.77 3.03 5.74
N SER A 68 -16.19 1.78 5.93
CA SER A 68 -15.37 0.60 5.64
C SER A 68 -15.04 0.53 4.13
N PRO A 69 -13.79 0.25 3.75
CA PRO A 69 -13.41 -0.03 2.37
C PRO A 69 -14.25 -1.17 1.81
N SER A 70 -14.90 -0.96 0.68
CA SER A 70 -15.35 -2.09 -0.13
C SER A 70 -14.13 -2.70 -0.82
N TYR A 71 -13.53 -3.70 -0.18
CA TYR A 71 -12.53 -4.53 -0.83
C TYR A 71 -13.20 -5.28 -1.98
N SER A 72 -12.65 -5.17 -3.19
CA SER A 72 -13.05 -6.07 -4.28
C SER A 72 -12.79 -7.51 -3.84
N ALA A 73 -13.56 -8.49 -4.32
CA ALA A 73 -13.47 -9.90 -3.91
C ALA A 73 -12.08 -10.56 -4.11
N ALA A 74 -11.11 -9.85 -4.72
CA ALA A 74 -9.71 -10.25 -4.82
C ALA A 74 -8.83 -9.81 -3.62
N ASP A 75 -9.31 -8.90 -2.77
CA ASP A 75 -8.59 -8.32 -1.63
C ASP A 75 -9.06 -8.87 -0.25
N SER A 76 -10.11 -9.72 -0.23
CA SER A 76 -10.76 -10.14 1.01
C SER A 76 -10.31 -11.53 1.47
N ASN A 77 -9.32 -11.56 2.35
CA ASN A 77 -9.17 -12.65 3.33
C ASN A 77 -8.82 -12.04 4.69
N GLN A 78 -9.80 -11.33 5.29
CA GLN A 78 -10.01 -11.20 6.73
C GLN A 78 -11.26 -10.34 7.01
N VAL A 79 -12.31 -11.06 7.44
CA VAL A 79 -13.49 -10.71 8.26
C VAL A 79 -13.90 -9.24 8.36
N ASP A 80 -15.13 -8.97 7.90
CA ASP A 80 -15.93 -7.77 8.15
C ASP A 80 -15.96 -7.38 9.63
N GLY A 81 -15.09 -6.44 10.02
CA GLY A 81 -15.25 -5.69 11.26
C GLY A 81 -16.27 -4.57 11.02
N GLN A 82 -17.50 -4.73 11.55
CA GLN A 82 -18.53 -3.67 11.62
C GLN A 82 -18.16 -2.60 12.66
N GLY A 83 -16.92 -2.09 12.62
CA GLY A 83 -16.45 -0.98 13.43
C GLY A 83 -16.58 0.36 12.70
N PRO A 84 -16.56 1.49 13.42
CA PRO A 84 -16.60 2.83 12.83
C PRO A 84 -15.31 3.19 12.06
N HIS A 85 -14.29 2.33 12.05
CA HIS A 85 -13.03 2.56 11.36
C HIS A 85 -12.61 1.31 10.58
N PRO A 86 -11.94 1.45 9.42
CA PRO A 86 -11.37 0.32 8.71
C PRO A 86 -10.39 -0.47 9.58
N GLN A 87 -10.43 -1.79 9.45
CA GLN A 87 -9.41 -2.68 10.00
C GLN A 87 -8.03 -2.22 9.47
N PRO A 88 -7.05 -1.90 10.35
CA PRO A 88 -5.72 -1.52 9.90
C PRO A 88 -5.05 -2.66 9.13
N ARG A 89 -4.41 -2.32 8.00
CA ARG A 89 -3.65 -3.25 7.20
C ARG A 89 -2.33 -3.60 7.90
N LEU A 90 -2.06 -4.89 8.08
CA LEU A 90 -0.77 -5.38 8.57
C LEU A 90 0.14 -5.75 7.38
N VAL A 91 1.16 -4.93 7.13
CA VAL A 91 2.18 -5.19 6.11
C VAL A 91 3.34 -5.94 6.74
N ALA A 92 3.56 -7.20 6.32
CA ALA A 92 4.66 -8.03 6.78
C ALA A 92 5.97 -7.60 6.10
N VAL A 93 6.86 -6.92 6.84
CA VAL A 93 8.11 -6.37 6.32
C VAL A 93 9.17 -7.47 6.23
N SER A 94 9.44 -7.89 4.99
CA SER A 94 10.21 -9.10 4.66
C SER A 94 11.62 -8.84 4.14
N LYS A 95 12.13 -7.60 4.26
CA LYS A 95 13.49 -7.26 3.84
C LYS A 95 14.54 -8.19 4.44
N TYR A 96 15.47 -8.66 3.61
CA TYR A 96 16.50 -9.66 3.90
C TYR A 96 15.99 -11.07 4.22
N LYS A 97 14.68 -11.33 4.20
CA LYS A 97 14.12 -12.65 4.46
C LYS A 97 14.04 -13.47 3.17
N PRO A 98 14.36 -14.78 3.20
CA PRO A 98 14.32 -15.61 2.01
C PRO A 98 12.88 -15.76 1.48
N ALA A 99 12.72 -15.97 0.17
CA ALA A 99 11.39 -16.15 -0.45
C ALA A 99 10.56 -17.28 0.21
N GLY A 100 11.21 -18.33 0.73
CA GLY A 100 10.55 -19.41 1.45
C GLY A 100 9.80 -18.96 2.71
N ASP A 101 10.31 -17.97 3.47
CA ASP A 101 9.63 -17.41 4.64
C ASP A 101 8.32 -16.72 4.21
N LEU A 102 8.35 -15.98 3.10
CA LEU A 102 7.18 -15.29 2.57
C LEU A 102 6.16 -16.27 1.98
N LEU A 103 6.63 -17.33 1.33
CA LEU A 103 5.76 -18.38 0.80
C LEU A 103 4.99 -19.07 1.93
N ALA A 104 5.66 -19.40 3.05
CA ALA A 104 5.01 -20.02 4.21
C ALA A 104 3.91 -19.13 4.82
N LEU A 105 4.13 -17.81 4.88
CA LEU A 105 3.10 -16.86 5.32
C LEU A 105 2.00 -16.66 4.27
N HIS A 106 2.35 -16.66 2.98
CA HIS A 106 1.36 -16.56 1.90
C HIS A 106 0.39 -17.74 1.89
N GLU A 107 0.90 -18.96 2.09
CA GLU A 107 0.10 -20.17 2.25
C GLU A 107 -0.79 -20.12 3.49
N HIS A 108 -0.40 -19.35 4.51
CA HIS A 108 -1.21 -19.03 5.70
C HIS A 108 -2.23 -17.90 5.48
N GLY A 109 -2.32 -17.36 4.27
CA GLY A 109 -3.30 -16.32 3.91
C GLY A 109 -2.74 -14.89 3.92
N VAL A 110 -1.47 -14.67 4.27
CA VAL A 110 -0.86 -13.33 4.22
C VAL A 110 -0.73 -12.87 2.76
N ARG A 111 -1.10 -11.62 2.48
CA ARG A 111 -1.02 -11.04 1.12
C ARG A 111 -0.15 -9.79 1.03
N HIS A 112 -0.09 -9.00 2.09
CA HIS A 112 0.65 -7.73 2.11
C HIS A 112 2.08 -7.92 2.63
N PHE A 113 3.05 -7.71 1.74
CA PHE A 113 4.48 -7.81 2.07
C PHE A 113 5.22 -6.51 1.74
N GLY A 114 6.08 -6.07 2.66
CA GLY A 114 6.85 -4.84 2.56
C GLY A 114 8.33 -5.09 2.27
N GLU A 115 8.87 -4.44 1.24
CA GLU A 115 10.27 -4.53 0.85
C GLU A 115 10.95 -3.16 0.79
N ASN A 116 12.23 -3.13 1.13
CA ASN A 116 13.04 -1.89 1.16
C ASN A 116 13.99 -1.76 -0.03
N TYR A 117 14.31 -2.86 -0.72
CA TYR A 117 15.31 -2.89 -1.78
C TYR A 117 14.66 -3.24 -3.12
N PRO A 118 14.74 -2.36 -4.15
CA PRO A 118 14.04 -2.58 -5.42
C PRO A 118 14.38 -3.91 -6.10
N GLN A 119 15.66 -4.30 -6.09
CA GLN A 119 16.12 -5.54 -6.70
C GLN A 119 15.67 -6.78 -5.92
N GLU A 120 15.58 -6.69 -4.60
CA GLU A 120 15.06 -7.76 -3.75
C GLU A 120 13.56 -7.97 -4.02
N LEU A 121 12.80 -6.87 -4.07
CA LEU A 121 11.38 -6.88 -4.41
C LEU A 121 11.16 -7.47 -5.82
N GLU A 122 11.92 -7.02 -6.82
CA GLU A 122 11.82 -7.54 -8.19
C GLU A 122 12.11 -9.04 -8.27
N ALA A 123 13.16 -9.52 -7.58
CA ALA A 123 13.51 -10.94 -7.56
C ALA A 123 12.39 -11.76 -6.91
N LYS A 124 11.91 -11.34 -5.73
CA LYS A 124 10.82 -12.00 -5.00
C LYS A 124 9.51 -12.01 -5.80
N ALA A 125 9.16 -10.91 -6.46
CA ALA A 125 7.95 -10.81 -7.27
C ALA A 125 7.96 -11.70 -8.53
N LYS A 126 9.14 -12.14 -9.00
CA LYS A 126 9.28 -13.12 -10.08
C LYS A 126 9.13 -14.57 -9.60
N GLU A 127 9.49 -14.84 -8.35
CA GLU A 127 9.54 -16.19 -7.77
C GLU A 127 8.28 -16.55 -6.97
N LEU A 128 7.59 -15.57 -6.39
CA LEU A 128 6.44 -15.77 -5.49
C LEU A 128 5.08 -15.60 -6.19
N PRO A 129 3.99 -16.08 -5.56
CA PRO A 129 2.63 -15.97 -6.10
C PRO A 129 2.22 -14.55 -6.52
N ARG A 130 1.47 -14.47 -7.63
CA ARG A 130 1.07 -13.21 -8.27
C ARG A 130 0.00 -12.42 -7.51
N ASP A 131 -0.69 -13.06 -6.57
CA ASP A 131 -1.69 -12.45 -5.70
C ASP A 131 -1.08 -11.80 -4.43
N ILE A 132 0.25 -11.84 -4.27
CA ILE A 132 0.93 -10.99 -3.27
C ILE A 132 0.74 -9.51 -3.63
N ALA A 133 0.34 -8.71 -2.64
CA ALA A 133 0.29 -7.26 -2.70
C ALA A 133 1.61 -6.68 -2.18
N TRP A 134 2.51 -6.27 -3.08
CA TRP A 134 3.82 -5.73 -2.69
C TRP A 134 3.73 -4.25 -2.28
N HIS A 135 4.36 -3.92 -1.16
CA HIS A 135 4.58 -2.55 -0.72
C HIS A 135 6.07 -2.23 -0.82
N TYR A 136 6.43 -1.19 -1.56
CA TYR A 136 7.78 -0.63 -1.50
C TYR A 136 7.84 0.46 -0.44
N ILE A 137 8.64 0.21 0.61
CA ILE A 137 8.75 1.05 1.81
C ILE A 137 10.20 1.49 2.08
N GLY A 138 11.10 1.29 1.11
CA GLY A 138 12.47 1.80 1.14
C GLY A 138 12.58 3.19 0.53
N THR A 139 13.70 3.88 0.73
CA THR A 139 13.94 5.18 0.11
C THR A 139 13.81 5.08 -1.42
N LEU A 140 12.93 5.89 -2.01
CA LEU A 140 12.69 5.85 -3.46
C LEU A 140 13.71 6.69 -4.21
N GLN A 141 14.55 6.04 -5.01
CA GLN A 141 15.42 6.71 -5.97
C GLN A 141 14.74 6.75 -7.34
N SER A 142 14.75 7.92 -8.01
CA SER A 142 14.14 8.13 -9.33
C SER A 142 14.53 7.03 -10.33
N ASN A 143 15.83 6.72 -10.46
CA ASN A 143 16.32 5.68 -11.38
C ASN A 143 15.79 4.25 -11.12
N LYS A 144 15.13 4.00 -9.98
CA LYS A 144 14.49 2.72 -9.64
C LYS A 144 12.99 2.69 -9.93
N CYS A 145 12.38 3.83 -10.23
CA CYS A 145 10.94 3.93 -10.51
C CYS A 145 10.51 3.02 -11.66
N LYS A 146 11.30 2.96 -12.75
CA LYS A 146 10.98 2.09 -13.90
C LYS A 146 10.90 0.60 -13.51
N MET A 147 11.88 0.14 -12.72
CA MET A 147 11.94 -1.25 -12.24
C MET A 147 10.73 -1.56 -11.36
N LEU A 148 10.47 -0.73 -10.35
CA LEU A 148 9.35 -0.93 -9.42
C LEU A 148 8.00 -0.89 -10.15
N ALA A 149 7.76 0.14 -10.97
CA ALA A 149 6.50 0.29 -11.70
C ALA A 149 6.20 -0.87 -12.67
N SER A 150 7.22 -1.58 -13.13
CA SER A 150 7.08 -2.75 -14.02
C SER A 150 6.64 -4.03 -13.29
N ILE A 151 6.54 -4.01 -11.96
CA ILE A 151 6.13 -5.16 -11.16
C ILE A 151 4.59 -5.21 -11.13
N PRO A 152 3.94 -6.22 -11.76
CA PRO A 152 2.50 -6.19 -12.01
C PRO A 152 1.64 -6.08 -10.73
N ASN A 153 2.07 -6.77 -9.67
CA ASN A 153 1.39 -6.82 -8.38
C ASN A 153 2.03 -5.91 -7.31
N LEU A 154 2.69 -4.83 -7.74
CA LEU A 154 3.11 -3.75 -6.85
C LEU A 154 1.87 -2.99 -6.36
N PHE A 155 1.43 -3.26 -5.13
CA PHE A 155 0.25 -2.65 -4.55
C PHE A 155 0.47 -1.17 -4.22
N ALA A 156 1.59 -0.83 -3.57
CA ALA A 156 1.88 0.54 -3.15
C ALA A 156 3.37 0.91 -3.18
N ILE A 157 3.64 2.20 -3.39
CA ILE A 157 4.92 2.84 -3.03
C ILE A 157 4.63 3.84 -1.91
N GLU A 158 5.22 3.63 -0.74
CA GLU A 158 4.88 4.44 0.44
C GLU A 158 5.86 5.58 0.72
N THR A 159 6.89 5.73 -0.10
CA THR A 159 8.05 6.59 0.14
C THR A 159 8.21 7.71 -0.90
N LEU A 160 7.09 8.14 -1.50
CA LEU A 160 7.14 9.13 -2.58
C LEU A 160 7.37 10.54 -1.99
N THR A 161 8.41 11.21 -2.46
CA THR A 161 8.83 12.54 -1.95
C THR A 161 9.15 13.55 -3.05
N SER A 162 8.99 13.22 -4.33
CA SER A 162 9.32 14.16 -5.40
C SER A 162 8.47 14.00 -6.66
N VAL A 163 8.22 15.14 -7.31
CA VAL A 163 7.55 15.24 -8.61
C VAL A 163 8.30 14.45 -9.69
N LYS A 164 9.63 14.47 -9.64
CA LYS A 164 10.48 13.70 -10.57
C LYS A 164 10.20 12.20 -10.48
N ALA A 165 10.11 11.65 -9.27
CA ALA A 165 9.77 10.24 -9.08
C ALA A 165 8.33 9.93 -9.51
N ALA A 166 7.36 10.80 -9.17
CA ALA A 166 5.97 10.66 -9.58
C ALA A 166 5.83 10.59 -11.11
N ASN A 167 6.48 11.50 -11.84
CA ASN A 167 6.51 11.50 -13.31
C ASN A 167 7.14 10.22 -13.88
N GLN A 168 8.23 9.73 -13.28
CA GLN A 168 8.87 8.51 -13.78
C GLN A 168 8.02 7.25 -13.55
N LEU A 169 7.33 7.17 -12.41
CA LEU A 169 6.35 6.12 -12.16
C LEU A 169 5.21 6.22 -13.19
N HIS A 170 4.61 7.40 -13.33
CA HIS A 170 3.52 7.63 -14.28
C HIS A 170 3.91 7.28 -15.72
N ASN A 171 5.02 7.83 -16.21
CA ASN A 171 5.48 7.59 -17.58
C ASN A 171 5.79 6.12 -17.84
N THR A 172 6.33 5.40 -16.86
CA THR A 172 6.58 3.96 -16.99
C THR A 172 5.26 3.20 -17.07
N LEU A 173 4.32 3.48 -16.18
CA LEU A 173 3.01 2.83 -16.13
C LEU A 173 2.20 3.07 -17.40
N SER A 174 2.19 4.31 -17.91
CA SER A 174 1.52 4.69 -19.16
C SER A 174 2.13 4.02 -20.40
N ALA A 175 3.40 3.64 -20.33
CA ALA A 175 4.12 2.99 -21.44
C ALA A 175 4.11 1.45 -21.36
N LEU A 176 3.46 0.84 -20.35
CA LEU A 176 3.33 -0.61 -20.27
C LEU A 176 2.46 -1.12 -21.44
N SER A 177 2.92 -2.19 -22.09
CA SER A 177 2.18 -2.84 -23.17
C SER A 177 0.85 -3.45 -22.70
N LEU A 178 0.80 -3.85 -21.42
CA LEU A 178 -0.42 -4.26 -20.73
C LEU A 178 -0.68 -3.27 -19.59
N PRO A 179 -1.75 -2.45 -19.69
CA PRO A 179 -2.15 -1.58 -18.60
C PRO A 179 -2.42 -2.38 -17.32
N ARG A 180 -2.14 -1.76 -16.18
CA ARG A 180 -2.54 -2.32 -14.89
C ARG A 180 -4.06 -2.26 -14.75
N GLU A 181 -4.64 -3.25 -14.08
CA GLU A 181 -6.06 -3.26 -13.74
C GLU A 181 -6.44 -2.08 -12.82
N THR A 182 -5.52 -1.72 -11.92
CA THR A 182 -5.70 -0.63 -10.95
C THR A 182 -4.55 0.37 -11.01
N ARG A 183 -4.85 1.63 -10.66
CA ARG A 183 -3.84 2.68 -10.47
C ARG A 183 -2.87 2.25 -9.37
N LEU A 184 -1.60 2.62 -9.51
CA LEU A 184 -0.60 2.36 -8.47
C LEU A 184 -0.84 3.26 -7.26
N ASN A 185 -1.07 2.68 -6.09
CA ASN A 185 -1.22 3.44 -4.86
C ASN A 185 0.12 4.08 -4.47
N VAL A 186 0.08 5.35 -4.08
CA VAL A 186 1.24 6.08 -3.57
C VAL A 186 0.92 6.75 -2.24
N PHE A 187 1.87 6.68 -1.31
CA PHE A 187 1.85 7.48 -0.09
C PHE A 187 2.96 8.51 -0.14
N LEU A 188 2.68 9.70 0.38
CA LEU A 188 3.67 10.75 0.52
C LEU A 188 4.40 10.56 1.85
N GLN A 189 5.72 10.42 1.80
CA GLN A 189 6.51 10.29 3.03
C GLN A 189 6.74 11.67 3.64
N VAL A 190 6.34 11.83 4.90
CA VAL A 190 6.46 13.06 5.68
C VAL A 190 7.52 12.85 6.77
N ASN A 191 8.39 13.84 6.94
CA ASN A 191 9.28 13.92 8.09
C ASN A 191 8.52 14.58 9.25
N THR A 192 8.06 13.75 10.19
CA THR A 192 7.31 14.20 11.38
C THR A 192 8.21 14.52 12.57
N SER A 193 9.45 14.03 12.58
CA SER A 193 10.30 14.14 13.78
C SER A 193 11.06 15.45 13.89
N GLY A 194 11.05 16.28 12.84
CA GLY A 194 11.81 17.53 12.79
C GLY A 194 13.34 17.36 12.68
N GLU A 195 13.85 16.13 12.56
CA GLU A 195 15.28 15.89 12.38
C GLU A 195 15.65 16.03 10.90
N GLU A 196 16.54 16.98 10.56
CA GLU A 196 16.92 17.26 9.17
C GLU A 196 17.52 16.07 8.43
N GLN A 197 18.12 15.12 9.17
CA GLN A 197 18.74 13.92 8.60
C GLN A 197 17.73 12.83 8.20
N LYS A 198 16.46 12.95 8.62
CA LYS A 198 15.43 11.95 8.27
C LYS A 198 14.78 12.27 6.93
N SER A 199 14.56 11.20 6.16
CA SER A 199 13.91 11.27 4.86
C SER A 199 12.42 11.62 4.98
N GLY A 200 11.92 12.44 4.07
CA GLY A 200 10.51 12.81 3.97
C GLY A 200 10.36 14.27 3.57
N LEU A 201 9.17 14.65 3.14
CA LEU A 201 8.80 16.03 2.92
C LEU A 201 8.47 16.71 4.26
N PRO A 202 8.70 18.02 4.40
CA PRO A 202 8.30 18.76 5.59
C PRO A 202 6.81 18.57 5.92
N ALA A 203 6.53 18.35 7.20
CA ALA A 203 5.16 18.30 7.71
C ALA A 203 4.46 19.66 7.57
N LEU A 204 3.14 19.64 7.39
CA LEU A 204 2.32 20.86 7.33
C LEU A 204 1.88 21.25 8.74
N SER A 205 1.65 22.55 8.96
CA SER A 205 1.06 23.08 10.19
C SER A 205 -0.15 23.94 9.84
N ARG A 206 -1.21 23.83 10.65
CA ARG A 206 -2.41 24.66 10.49
C ARG A 206 -2.18 26.13 10.88
N SER A 207 -1.09 26.44 11.59
CA SER A 207 -0.83 27.75 12.20
C SER A 207 -0.16 28.77 11.26
N SER A 208 0.38 28.37 10.11
CA SER A 208 0.87 29.34 9.13
C SER A 208 -0.30 29.79 8.26
N SER A 209 -0.51 31.12 8.20
CA SER A 209 -1.46 31.77 7.29
C SER A 209 -1.14 31.54 5.79
N SER A 210 -0.06 30.81 5.51
CA SER A 210 0.43 30.34 4.21
C SER A 210 0.34 28.80 4.04
N SER A 211 -0.52 28.12 4.79
CA SER A 211 -0.66 26.64 4.81
C SER A 211 -1.21 26.00 3.53
N ALA A 212 -1.39 26.76 2.45
CA ALA A 212 -1.82 26.26 1.14
C ALA A 212 -0.66 25.88 0.20
N ASP A 213 0.58 26.22 0.57
CA ASP A 213 1.76 26.06 -0.29
C ASP A 213 2.87 25.26 0.40
N GLY A 214 3.63 24.50 -0.39
CA GLY A 214 4.79 23.76 0.07
C GLY A 214 4.99 22.46 -0.70
N PRO A 215 6.18 21.84 -0.58
CA PRO A 215 6.55 20.71 -1.44
C PRO A 215 5.65 19.48 -1.29
N LEU A 216 4.99 19.31 -0.14
CA LEU A 216 3.98 18.26 0.07
C LEU A 216 2.70 18.53 -0.73
N VAL A 217 2.19 19.75 -0.67
CA VAL A 217 1.00 20.17 -1.42
C VAL A 217 1.29 20.14 -2.92
N ASP A 218 2.43 20.71 -3.35
CA ASP A 218 2.86 20.72 -4.75
C ASP A 218 2.92 19.30 -5.34
N LEU A 219 3.47 18.35 -4.59
CA LEU A 219 3.55 16.96 -5.01
C LEU A 219 2.16 16.31 -5.09
N ALA A 220 1.30 16.54 -4.10
CA ALA A 220 -0.05 16.00 -4.10
C ALA A 220 -0.87 16.51 -5.30
N VAL A 221 -0.85 17.83 -5.52
CA VAL A 221 -1.52 18.48 -6.67
C VAL A 221 -0.97 17.93 -7.98
N HIS A 222 0.36 17.82 -8.10
CA HIS A 222 1.00 17.27 -9.29
C HIS A 222 0.54 15.84 -9.58
N ILE A 223 0.47 14.97 -8.56
CA ILE A 223 0.00 13.59 -8.73
C ILE A 223 -1.44 13.58 -9.24
N LEU A 224 -2.32 14.35 -8.60
CA LEU A 224 -3.74 14.36 -8.92
C LEU A 224 -4.03 14.92 -10.33
N GLN A 225 -3.29 15.95 -10.76
CA GLN A 225 -3.52 16.59 -12.05
C GLN A 225 -2.72 15.99 -13.22
N LYS A 226 -1.53 15.43 -12.95
CA LYS A 226 -0.55 15.05 -14.01
C LYS A 226 -0.20 13.57 -14.01
N CYS A 227 -0.65 12.78 -13.05
CA CYS A 227 -0.28 11.36 -12.94
C CYS A 227 -1.50 10.44 -12.80
N PRO A 228 -2.40 10.35 -13.82
CA PRO A 228 -3.64 9.57 -13.74
C PRO A 228 -3.47 8.05 -13.57
N THR A 229 -2.24 7.52 -13.72
CA THR A 229 -1.92 6.11 -13.43
C THR A 229 -1.57 5.88 -11.95
N LEU A 230 -1.43 6.94 -11.17
CA LEU A 230 -1.17 6.90 -9.73
C LEU A 230 -2.45 7.24 -8.96
N ARG A 231 -2.62 6.64 -7.78
CA ARG A 231 -3.66 6.97 -6.81
C ARG A 231 -2.98 7.49 -5.56
N LEU A 232 -3.17 8.77 -5.22
CA LEU A 232 -2.75 9.31 -3.93
C LEU A 232 -3.60 8.63 -2.85
N LYS A 233 -2.99 7.69 -2.12
CA LYS A 233 -3.71 6.83 -1.17
C LYS A 233 -3.58 7.32 0.28
N GLY A 234 -2.47 7.99 0.62
CA GLY A 234 -2.27 8.45 1.99
C GLY A 234 -0.94 9.14 2.25
N LEU A 235 -0.63 9.28 3.54
CA LEU A 235 0.65 9.75 4.05
C LEU A 235 1.39 8.63 4.78
N MET A 236 2.71 8.72 4.82
CA MET A 236 3.57 7.77 5.54
C MET A 236 4.57 8.51 6.42
N THR A 237 4.80 8.03 7.64
CA THR A 237 5.97 8.44 8.44
C THR A 237 6.71 7.24 9.00
N ILE A 238 8.02 7.40 9.16
CA ILE A 238 8.88 6.48 9.92
C ILE A 238 8.88 6.86 11.41
N GLY A 239 8.55 8.12 11.75
CA GLY A 239 8.60 8.66 13.10
C GLY A 239 10.03 8.79 13.66
N SER A 240 10.13 8.98 14.96
CA SER A 240 11.38 9.01 15.71
C SER A 240 11.54 7.81 16.62
N LEU A 241 12.79 7.35 16.74
CA LEU A 241 13.12 6.24 17.62
C LEU A 241 12.81 6.60 19.08
N GLU A 242 13.11 7.84 19.48
CA GLU A 242 12.83 8.34 20.83
C GLU A 242 11.34 8.26 21.15
N ALA A 243 10.47 8.82 20.28
CA ALA A 243 9.03 8.75 20.49
C ALA A 243 8.48 7.31 20.45
N SER A 244 9.05 6.45 19.59
CA SER A 244 8.63 5.04 19.46
C SER A 244 8.89 4.19 20.71
N THR A 245 9.67 4.70 21.67
CA THR A 245 10.05 4.00 22.91
C THR A 245 9.61 4.74 24.17
N SER A 246 8.87 5.83 24.02
CA SER A 246 8.37 6.63 25.13
C SER A 246 7.09 6.04 25.72
N ASP A 247 6.82 6.32 26.99
CA ASP A 247 5.54 6.02 27.65
C ASP A 247 4.47 7.09 27.35
N ALA A 248 4.86 8.23 26.75
CA ALA A 248 3.96 9.31 26.37
C ALA A 248 3.41 9.11 24.95
N PRO A 249 2.22 9.66 24.64
CA PRO A 249 1.66 9.62 23.29
C PRO A 249 2.65 10.13 22.25
N ASN A 250 2.88 9.33 21.21
CA ASN A 250 3.86 9.57 20.17
C ASN A 250 3.49 10.81 19.32
N PRO A 251 4.24 11.91 19.44
CA PRO A 251 3.91 13.16 18.75
C PRO A 251 4.08 13.06 17.23
N ASP A 252 4.86 12.09 16.72
CA ASP A 252 5.04 11.88 15.27
C ASP A 252 3.72 11.47 14.59
N PHE A 253 2.91 10.65 15.27
CA PHE A 253 1.64 10.17 14.73
C PHE A 253 0.59 11.27 14.72
N GLU A 254 0.50 12.05 15.79
CA GLU A 254 -0.37 13.22 15.83
C GLU A 254 0.03 14.24 14.76
N ARG A 255 1.33 14.50 14.60
CA ARG A 255 1.85 15.38 13.56
C ARG A 255 1.48 14.93 12.15
N LEU A 256 1.44 13.61 11.89
CA LEU A 256 1.02 13.07 10.61
C LEU A 256 -0.47 13.27 10.36
N LYS A 257 -1.33 13.11 11.38
CA LYS A 257 -2.77 13.41 11.27
C LYS A 257 -3.01 14.88 10.97
N GLU A 258 -2.38 15.78 11.72
CA GLU A 258 -2.49 17.23 11.48
C GLU A 258 -2.04 17.58 10.06
N THR A 259 -0.95 16.96 9.59
CA THR A 259 -0.43 17.15 8.22
C THR A 259 -1.43 16.68 7.18
N ARG A 260 -2.08 15.54 7.39
CA ARG A 260 -3.14 15.02 6.53
C ARG A 260 -4.32 15.98 6.45
N GLU A 261 -4.80 16.46 7.60
CA GLU A 261 -5.92 17.42 7.64
C GLU A 261 -5.57 18.73 6.92
N ALA A 262 -4.37 19.26 7.17
CA ALA A 262 -3.88 20.47 6.50
C ALA A 262 -3.75 20.25 4.99
N LEU A 263 -3.26 19.09 4.55
CA LEU A 263 -3.16 18.75 3.12
C LEU A 263 -4.54 18.68 2.47
N VAL A 264 -5.50 17.99 3.10
CA VAL A 264 -6.88 17.90 2.58
C VAL A 264 -7.51 19.29 2.50
N ALA A 265 -7.31 20.14 3.50
CA ALA A 265 -7.79 21.53 3.47
C ALA A 265 -7.15 22.34 2.34
N ALA A 266 -5.84 22.22 2.13
CA ALA A 266 -5.13 22.89 1.03
C ALA A 266 -5.63 22.42 -0.34
N LEU A 267 -5.80 21.11 -0.55
CA LEU A 267 -6.33 20.55 -1.80
C LEU A 267 -7.77 21.02 -2.08
N ARG A 268 -8.62 21.09 -1.05
CA ARG A 268 -9.99 21.64 -1.16
C ARG A 268 -10.00 23.14 -1.48
N ALA A 269 -9.09 23.92 -0.90
CA ALA A 269 -8.97 25.34 -1.18
C ALA A 269 -8.56 25.61 -2.64
N GLN A 270 -7.68 24.77 -3.21
CA GLN A 270 -7.27 24.88 -4.61
C GLN A 270 -8.36 24.45 -5.62
N THR A 271 -9.35 23.66 -5.19
CA THR A 271 -10.47 23.19 -6.03
C THR A 271 -11.72 24.06 -5.98
N GLY A 272 -11.84 24.95 -4.99
CA GLY A 272 -13.05 25.76 -4.73
C GLY A 272 -13.36 26.89 -5.73
N GLY A 273 -12.71 26.95 -6.90
CA GLY A 273 -12.71 28.13 -7.77
C GLY A 273 -13.23 27.99 -9.21
N ALA A 274 -13.49 26.79 -9.75
CA ALA A 274 -13.97 26.68 -11.13
C ALA A 274 -14.70 25.36 -11.44
N GLU A 275 -15.73 25.44 -12.29
CA GLU A 275 -16.33 24.29 -13.00
C GLU A 275 -15.31 23.48 -13.83
N GLN A 276 -14.06 23.97 -13.96
CA GLN A 276 -12.99 23.36 -14.73
C GLN A 276 -12.24 22.22 -14.01
N ASP A 277 -12.33 22.09 -12.68
CA ASP A 277 -11.52 21.11 -11.93
C ASP A 277 -12.36 20.00 -11.28
N ASP A 278 -13.36 19.52 -12.03
CA ASP A 278 -14.16 18.35 -11.68
C ASP A 278 -13.23 17.16 -11.39
N ALA A 279 -12.10 17.00 -12.08
CA ALA A 279 -11.18 15.87 -11.85
C ALA A 279 -10.42 15.94 -10.52
N LEU A 280 -9.97 17.12 -10.06
CA LEU A 280 -9.30 17.27 -8.77
C LEU A 280 -10.32 17.25 -7.63
N ARG A 281 -11.46 17.92 -7.82
CA ARG A 281 -12.58 17.85 -6.88
C ARG A 281 -13.05 16.41 -6.74
N LYS A 282 -13.22 15.67 -7.83
CA LYS A 282 -13.53 14.24 -7.87
C LYS A 282 -12.38 13.36 -7.38
N ALA A 283 -11.11 13.73 -7.54
CA ALA A 283 -10.03 12.96 -6.92
C ALA A 283 -9.97 13.12 -5.38
N VAL A 284 -10.44 14.27 -4.88
CA VAL A 284 -10.63 14.56 -3.45
C VAL A 284 -11.97 14.04 -2.93
N ASP A 285 -13.01 14.12 -3.77
CA ASP A 285 -14.41 13.80 -3.50
C ASP A 285 -14.67 12.33 -3.87
N GLU A 286 -14.53 11.76 -5.08
CA GLU A 286 -14.55 10.27 -5.37
C GLU A 286 -13.56 9.44 -4.55
N GLY A 287 -12.73 10.06 -3.71
CA GLY A 287 -12.41 9.45 -2.42
C GLY A 287 -13.61 9.42 -1.44
N GLU A 288 -14.86 9.20 -1.91
CA GLU A 288 -16.11 9.71 -1.28
C GLU A 288 -16.44 9.04 0.05
N GLU A 289 -15.62 8.09 0.49
CA GLU A 289 -15.79 7.41 1.76
C GLU A 289 -14.46 7.13 2.51
N GLU A 290 -13.29 7.40 1.91
CA GLU A 290 -11.99 7.03 2.46
C GLU A 290 -11.10 8.27 2.68
N GLU A 291 -10.99 8.70 3.94
CA GLU A 291 -9.96 9.63 4.38
C GLU A 291 -8.55 9.14 3.95
N LEU A 292 -7.65 10.06 3.55
CA LEU A 292 -6.26 9.71 3.21
C LEU A 292 -5.65 8.80 4.29
N GLU A 293 -5.19 7.62 3.87
CA GLU A 293 -4.67 6.59 4.77
C GLU A 293 -3.41 7.08 5.52
N LEU A 294 -3.19 6.57 6.72
CA LEU A 294 -2.01 6.87 7.54
C LEU A 294 -1.18 5.59 7.69
N SER A 295 -0.05 5.56 7.00
CA SER A 295 0.94 4.51 7.14
C SER A 295 1.95 4.90 8.22
N MET A 296 1.76 4.40 9.43
CA MET A 296 2.60 4.68 10.59
C MET A 296 2.50 3.56 11.62
N GLY A 297 3.57 3.39 12.42
CA GLY A 297 3.71 2.25 13.32
C GLY A 297 4.52 1.09 12.72
N MET A 298 5.50 0.65 13.49
CA MET A 298 6.43 -0.45 13.24
C MET A 298 6.42 -1.41 14.43
N SER A 299 7.34 -2.39 14.45
CA SER A 299 7.37 -3.44 15.47
C SER A 299 7.30 -2.97 16.93
N SER A 300 7.78 -1.77 17.26
CA SER A 300 7.84 -1.23 18.63
C SER A 300 6.61 -0.43 19.06
N ASP A 301 5.87 0.13 18.10
CA ASP A 301 4.90 1.21 18.33
C ASP A 301 3.61 1.04 17.49
N PHE A 302 3.42 -0.08 16.80
CA PHE A 302 2.24 -0.28 15.93
C PHE A 302 0.90 -0.28 16.69
N VAL A 303 0.87 -0.77 17.94
CA VAL A 303 -0.34 -0.77 18.77
C VAL A 303 -0.77 0.67 19.04
N GLU A 304 0.17 1.49 19.50
CA GLU A 304 -0.07 2.91 19.75
C GLU A 304 -0.43 3.65 18.45
N ALA A 305 0.25 3.34 17.35
CA ALA A 305 -0.05 3.94 16.05
C ALA A 305 -1.51 3.67 15.63
N ILE A 306 -2.04 2.47 15.88
CA ILE A 306 -3.43 2.11 15.60
C ILE A 306 -4.39 2.86 16.53
N GLU A 307 -4.09 2.93 17.82
CA GLU A 307 -4.87 3.73 18.78
C GLU A 307 -4.89 5.22 18.38
N GLN A 308 -3.79 5.70 17.79
CA GLN A 308 -3.65 7.00 17.15
C GLN A 308 -4.02 6.98 15.65
N GLY A 309 -4.91 6.11 15.20
CA GLY A 309 -5.56 6.28 13.90
C GLY A 309 -4.84 5.74 12.67
N SER A 310 -3.72 5.02 12.82
CA SER A 310 -3.05 4.33 11.71
C SER A 310 -4.01 3.39 10.97
N THR A 311 -3.91 3.39 9.65
CA THR A 311 -4.66 2.47 8.76
C THR A 311 -3.74 1.43 8.13
N ASN A 312 -2.43 1.60 8.28
CA ASN A 312 -1.42 0.70 7.73
C ASN A 312 -0.19 0.64 8.67
N VAL A 313 0.07 -0.53 9.24
CA VAL A 313 1.22 -0.79 10.13
C VAL A 313 2.22 -1.73 9.48
N ARG A 314 3.51 -1.48 9.71
CA ARG A 314 4.61 -2.13 8.98
C ARG A 314 5.50 -2.91 9.95
N VAL A 315 5.19 -4.17 10.18
CA VAL A 315 5.85 -4.99 11.21
C VAL A 315 6.80 -6.00 10.56
N GLY A 316 8.03 -6.11 11.08
CA GLY A 316 9.06 -6.99 10.51
C GLY A 316 9.67 -7.94 11.52
N SER A 317 10.48 -7.39 12.44
CA SER A 317 11.23 -8.19 13.44
C SER A 317 10.34 -9.08 14.31
N SER A 318 9.13 -8.61 14.65
CA SER A 318 8.19 -9.38 15.47
C SER A 318 7.51 -10.53 14.72
N ILE A 319 7.56 -10.53 13.38
CA ILE A 319 7.01 -11.61 12.53
C ILE A 319 8.12 -12.58 12.14
N PHE A 320 9.19 -12.05 11.53
CA PHE A 320 10.22 -12.87 10.90
C PHE A 320 11.42 -13.15 11.81
N GLY A 321 11.44 -12.64 13.05
CA GLY A 321 12.58 -12.70 13.95
C GLY A 321 13.76 -11.81 13.52
N ALA A 322 14.89 -11.97 14.21
CA ALA A 322 16.10 -11.15 14.01
C ALA A 322 16.61 -11.18 12.56
N ARG A 323 17.32 -10.11 12.16
CA ARG A 323 17.96 -10.04 10.84
C ARG A 323 19.17 -10.97 10.81
N PRO A 324 19.51 -11.57 9.66
CA PRO A 324 20.82 -12.20 9.50
C PRO A 324 21.92 -11.21 9.90
N ALA A 325 22.96 -11.68 10.59
CA ALA A 325 24.11 -10.84 10.90
C ALA A 325 24.72 -10.31 9.59
N LYS A 326 25.02 -9.00 9.54
CA LYS A 326 25.80 -8.44 8.44
C LYS A 326 27.21 -9.04 8.54
N TRP A 327 27.62 -9.79 7.53
CA TRP A 327 29.01 -10.17 7.30
C TRP A 327 29.77 -9.02 6.65
#